data_AF-A0A5B0QB46-F1
#
_entry.id   AF-A0A5B0QB46-F1
#
_cell.length_a   1.000
_cell.length_b   1.000
_cell.length_c   1.000
_cell.angle_alpha   90.00
_cell.angle_beta   90.00
_cell.angle_gamma   90.00
#
_symmetry.space_group_name_H-M   'P 1'
#
loop_
_entity.id
_entity.type
_entity.pdbx_description
1 polymer ?
#
loop_
_entity_poly.entity_id
_entity_poly.type
_entity_poly.pdbx_seq_one_letter_code
_entity_poly.pdbx_strand_id
1 'polypeptide(L)'
;MGVRQPISESQTWGRRVGTKLKEKIYESIKNRKAAVLRIIAKYNERYQAYLRTYEPDVLADPSFVSLTWDSFVCLTLDDEFWVDATYYGSQAPWAISSDVRKGIRACHMVDRTGEELDMIAQELGRAMTWAVELNSMLDNLATQLHNIPPGSNTIVTPTQVGTLDQQTGQQVLKFELYIQLAEHHELMRSWASDVEWLWSKTRVAGSSHTWFETVGRLKINTDPTTVLDPEPVPGSDEMDETLQERAFLEDAEDGELADDNNVNAMLENENEGWETDPE
;
A
#
# COMPACT_ATOMS: atom_id res chain seq x y z
N MET A 1 13.76 2.15 8.60
CA MET A 1 13.36 1.18 7.53
C MET A 1 11.99 1.47 6.87
N GLY A 2 11.22 2.49 7.27
CA GLY A 2 9.84 2.70 6.78
C GLY A 2 9.69 3.46 5.44
N VAL A 3 10.66 4.31 5.07
CA VAL A 3 10.53 5.19 3.86
C VAL A 3 10.48 4.38 2.54
N ARG A 4 11.04 3.16 2.55
CA ARG A 4 11.16 2.28 1.37
C ARG A 4 10.03 1.24 1.24
N GLN A 5 9.18 1.10 2.26
CA GLN A 5 8.13 0.07 2.31
C GLN A 5 7.19 0.07 1.08
N PRO A 6 6.69 1.22 0.58
CA PRO A 6 5.78 1.23 -0.56
C PRO A 6 6.40 0.69 -1.87
N ILE A 7 7.72 0.85 -2.04
CA ILE A 7 8.43 0.40 -3.23
C ILE A 7 8.75 -1.09 -3.12
N SER A 8 9.22 -1.54 -1.96
CA SER A 8 9.49 -2.95 -1.70
C SER A 8 8.21 -3.80 -1.80
N GLU A 9 7.07 -3.30 -1.31
CA GLU A 9 5.78 -4.00 -1.39
C GLU A 9 5.27 -4.12 -2.82
N SER A 10 5.50 -3.09 -3.66
CA SER A 10 5.14 -3.11 -5.07
C SER A 10 5.93 -4.15 -5.89
N GLN A 11 7.17 -4.45 -5.49
CA GLN A 11 8.02 -5.44 -6.14
C GLN A 11 7.60 -6.87 -5.78
N THR A 12 7.22 -7.12 -4.52
CA THR A 12 6.81 -8.44 -4.04
C THR A 12 5.48 -8.94 -4.60
N TRP A 13 4.57 -8.04 -5.01
CA TRP A 13 3.22 -8.41 -5.47
C TRP A 13 3.11 -8.70 -6.98
N GLY A 14 4.23 -8.77 -7.71
CA GLY A 14 4.24 -9.11 -9.14
C GLY A 14 3.62 -8.04 -10.07
N ARG A 15 3.23 -6.88 -9.55
CA ARG A 15 2.77 -5.72 -10.33
C ARG A 15 3.79 -4.60 -10.22
N ARG A 16 4.74 -4.58 -11.16
CA ARG A 16 5.70 -3.46 -11.28
C ARG A 16 4.91 -2.16 -11.47
N VAL A 17 5.12 -1.21 -10.57
CA VAL A 17 4.56 0.15 -10.72
C VAL A 17 5.12 0.76 -12.01
N GLY A 18 4.23 1.19 -12.91
CA GLY A 18 4.65 1.85 -14.15
C GLY A 18 5.49 3.12 -13.87
N THR A 19 6.30 3.54 -14.84
CA THR A 19 7.29 4.63 -14.69
C THR A 19 6.71 5.90 -14.08
N LYS A 20 5.52 6.34 -14.53
CA LYS A 20 4.83 7.53 -14.01
C LYS A 20 4.45 7.42 -12.52
N LEU A 21 4.05 6.24 -12.07
CA LEU A 21 3.67 6.04 -10.67
C LEU A 21 4.93 5.95 -9.80
N LYS A 22 5.98 5.28 -10.29
CA LYS A 22 7.31 5.24 -9.68
C LYS A 22 7.89 6.65 -9.50
N GLU A 23 7.85 7.49 -10.54
CA GLU A 23 8.27 8.90 -10.48
C GLU A 23 7.48 9.70 -9.43
N LYS A 24 6.15 9.60 -9.41
CA LYS A 24 5.32 10.27 -8.39
C LYS A 24 5.64 9.82 -6.96
N ILE A 25 5.93 8.53 -6.77
CA ILE A 25 6.33 8.00 -5.47
C ILE A 25 7.67 8.61 -5.06
N TYR A 26 8.66 8.64 -5.95
CA TYR A 26 9.96 9.26 -5.66
C TYR A 26 9.86 10.76 -5.41
N GLU A 27 9.06 11.49 -6.19
CA GLU A 27 8.82 12.92 -5.98
C GLU A 27 8.17 13.18 -4.61
N SER A 28 7.20 12.35 -4.22
CA SER A 28 6.59 12.42 -2.88
C SER A 28 7.60 12.13 -1.77
N ILE A 29 8.47 11.13 -1.95
CA ILE A 29 9.55 10.81 -1.00
C ILE A 29 10.54 11.98 -0.90
N LYS A 30 10.94 12.57 -2.03
CA LYS A 30 11.85 13.73 -2.09
C LYS A 30 11.27 14.92 -1.33
N ASN A 31 10.00 15.26 -1.60
CA ASN A 31 9.31 16.37 -0.94
C ASN A 31 9.22 16.17 0.57
N ARG A 32 8.93 14.94 1.01
CA ARG A 32 8.92 14.59 2.45
C ARG A 32 10.31 14.65 3.07
N LYS A 33 11.35 14.15 2.40
CA LYS A 33 12.75 14.24 2.87
C LYS A 33 13.15 15.70 3.08
N ALA A 34 12.84 16.58 2.13
CA ALA A 34 13.13 18.01 2.23
C ALA A 34 12.40 18.67 3.42
N ALA A 35 11.11 18.36 3.62
CA ALA A 35 10.36 18.85 4.78
C ALA A 35 10.97 18.37 6.11
N VAL A 36 11.32 17.09 6.20
CA VAL A 36 11.93 16.50 7.41
C VAL A 36 13.31 17.09 7.67
N LEU A 37 14.14 17.31 6.65
CA LEU A 37 15.44 17.98 6.80
C LEU A 37 15.30 19.37 7.44
N ARG A 38 14.28 20.15 7.05
CA ARG A 38 13.98 21.45 7.68
C ARG A 38 13.58 21.30 9.16
N ILE A 39 12.80 20.28 9.49
CA ILE A 39 12.41 19.97 10.88
C ILE A 39 13.64 19.56 11.70
N ILE A 40 14.51 18.70 11.16
CA ILE A 40 15.76 18.28 11.79
C ILE A 40 16.65 19.50 12.06
N ALA A 41 16.78 20.43 11.10
CA ALA A 41 17.55 21.65 11.29
C ALA A 41 17.01 22.50 12.45
N LYS A 42 15.69 22.72 12.50
CA LYS A 42 15.03 23.45 13.61
C LYS A 42 15.20 22.74 14.95
N TYR A 43 15.08 21.42 14.98
CA TYR A 43 15.31 20.62 16.18
C TYR A 43 16.73 20.80 16.69
N ASN A 44 17.73 20.65 15.82
CA ASN A 44 19.14 20.80 16.18
C ASN A 44 19.46 22.20 16.70
N GLU A 45 18.88 23.24 16.07
CA GLU A 45 19.03 24.63 16.52
C GLU A 45 18.46 24.81 17.94
N ARG A 46 17.22 24.39 18.18
CA ARG A 46 16.56 24.47 19.50
C ARG A 46 17.32 23.65 20.54
N TYR A 47 17.75 22.43 20.20
CA TYR A 47 18.47 21.54 21.12
C TYR A 47 19.84 22.11 21.50
N GLN A 48 20.61 22.64 20.54
CA GLN A 48 21.87 23.30 20.85
C GLN A 48 21.68 24.56 21.69
N ALA A 49 20.63 25.36 21.44
CA ALA A 49 20.32 26.53 22.26
C ALA A 49 19.97 26.15 23.72
N TYR A 50 19.25 25.06 23.91
CA TYR A 50 18.98 24.47 25.22
C TYR A 50 20.28 24.04 25.91
N LEU A 51 21.12 23.24 25.24
CA LEU A 51 22.38 22.76 25.80
C LEU A 51 23.32 23.91 26.19
N ARG A 52 23.40 24.98 25.39
CA ARG A 52 24.20 26.18 25.75
C ARG A 52 23.76 26.81 27.07
N THR A 53 22.49 26.70 27.41
CA THR A 53 21.90 27.35 28.58
C THR A 53 21.97 26.47 29.83
N TYR A 54 21.69 25.17 29.67
CA TYR A 54 21.49 24.26 30.80
C TYR A 54 22.60 23.21 30.95
N GLU A 55 23.24 22.77 29.86
CA GLU A 55 24.23 21.70 29.86
C GLU A 55 25.40 21.98 28.89
N PRO A 56 26.19 23.06 29.11
CA PRO A 56 27.21 23.49 28.16
C PRO A 56 28.35 22.47 28.00
N ASP A 57 28.59 21.64 29.00
CA ASP A 57 29.62 20.59 28.97
C ASP A 57 29.29 19.49 27.95
N VAL A 58 28.00 19.15 27.77
CA VAL A 58 27.53 18.17 26.78
C VAL A 58 27.77 18.69 25.37
N LEU A 59 27.56 19.98 25.14
CA LEU A 59 27.83 20.61 23.84
C LEU A 59 29.33 20.74 23.54
N ALA A 60 30.16 20.84 24.58
CA ALA A 60 31.62 20.92 24.45
C ALA A 60 32.29 19.55 24.24
N ASP A 61 31.56 18.46 24.44
CA ASP A 61 32.05 17.10 24.22
C ASP A 61 32.29 16.85 22.71
N PRO A 62 33.50 16.42 22.30
CA PRO A 62 33.77 15.99 20.92
C PRO A 62 32.85 14.87 20.40
N SER A 63 32.16 14.14 21.29
CA SER A 63 31.22 13.08 20.95
C SER A 63 29.81 13.58 20.59
N PHE A 64 29.50 14.86 20.82
CA PHE A 64 28.21 15.45 20.44
C PHE A 64 28.04 15.47 18.91
N VAL A 65 26.98 14.82 18.44
CA VAL A 65 26.60 14.78 17.03
C VAL A 65 25.17 15.28 16.88
N SER A 66 24.96 16.25 16.00
CA SER A 66 23.61 16.74 15.67
C SER A 66 22.82 15.68 14.91
N LEU A 67 21.50 15.67 15.07
CA LEU A 67 20.64 14.72 14.36
C LEU A 67 20.78 14.95 12.85
N THR A 68 21.04 13.87 12.12
CA THR A 68 21.17 13.87 10.66
C THR A 68 20.00 13.10 10.05
N TRP A 69 19.79 13.24 8.74
CA TRP A 69 18.78 12.43 8.04
C TRP A 69 19.05 10.93 8.18
N ASP A 70 20.30 10.49 8.03
CA ASP A 70 20.64 9.07 8.08
C ASP A 70 20.46 8.47 9.48
N SER A 71 20.78 9.22 10.53
CA SER A 71 20.48 8.81 11.90
C SER A 71 18.97 8.80 12.16
N PHE A 72 18.25 9.83 11.71
CA PHE A 72 16.79 9.92 11.84
C PHE A 72 16.05 8.74 11.20
N VAL A 73 16.41 8.33 9.98
CA VAL A 73 15.76 7.20 9.28
C VAL A 73 16.04 5.85 9.95
N CYS A 74 17.12 5.77 10.72
CA CYS A 74 17.47 4.62 11.52
C CYS A 74 16.73 4.57 12.87
N LEU A 75 16.18 5.69 13.35
CA LEU A 75 15.40 5.72 14.58
C LEU A 75 14.17 4.82 14.43
N THR A 76 14.03 3.89 15.38
CA THR A 76 12.82 3.08 15.49
C THR A 76 11.79 3.82 16.34
N LEU A 77 10.51 3.42 16.28
CA LEU A 77 9.48 4.00 17.15
C LEU A 77 9.75 3.78 18.65
N ASP A 78 10.59 2.79 18.99
CA ASP A 78 11.00 2.46 20.35
C ASP A 78 12.33 3.13 20.75
N ASP A 79 12.92 3.95 19.89
CA ASP A 79 14.17 4.65 20.17
C ASP A 79 14.01 5.63 21.35
N GLU A 80 15.05 5.74 22.17
CA GLU A 80 15.07 6.65 23.32
C GLU A 80 14.91 8.12 22.90
N PHE A 81 15.26 8.45 21.65
CA PHE A 81 14.97 9.73 21.02
C PHE A 81 13.49 10.14 21.14
N TRP A 82 12.55 9.19 21.05
CA TRP A 82 11.11 9.44 21.17
C TRP A 82 10.59 9.33 22.61
N VAL A 83 11.44 8.92 23.55
CA VAL A 83 11.06 8.78 24.96
C VAL A 83 11.15 10.15 25.62
N ASP A 84 10.05 10.88 25.52
CA ASP A 84 9.82 12.23 26.03
C ASP A 84 9.79 12.37 27.56
N ALA A 85 10.10 11.28 28.27
CA ALA A 85 9.95 11.16 29.71
C ALA A 85 10.90 12.07 30.51
N THR A 86 12.07 12.35 29.95
CA THR A 86 13.09 13.20 30.58
C THR A 86 12.80 14.69 30.41
N TYR A 87 12.10 15.10 29.34
CA TYR A 87 11.89 16.52 29.03
C TYR A 87 10.66 17.14 29.70
N TYR A 88 9.56 16.39 29.89
CA TYR A 88 8.31 16.98 30.41
C TYR A 88 8.00 16.68 31.87
N GLY A 89 8.89 16.04 32.62
CA GLY A 89 8.71 15.79 34.06
C GLY A 89 7.49 14.93 34.41
N SER A 90 6.81 14.34 33.43
CA SER A 90 5.59 13.58 33.62
C SER A 90 5.86 12.35 34.50
N GLN A 91 5.24 12.34 35.69
CA GLN A 91 5.31 11.21 36.61
C GLN A 91 4.27 10.13 36.31
N ALA A 92 3.57 10.24 35.19
CA ALA A 92 2.55 9.28 34.81
C ALA A 92 3.19 7.90 34.53
N PRO A 93 2.52 6.79 34.87
CA PRO A 93 3.09 5.45 34.69
C PRO A 93 3.52 5.14 33.24
N TRP A 94 2.84 5.67 32.24
CA TRP A 94 3.20 5.51 30.82
C TRP A 94 4.45 6.31 30.42
N ALA A 95 4.78 7.38 31.13
CA ALA A 95 5.98 8.18 30.87
C ALA A 95 7.22 7.53 31.48
N ILE A 96 7.12 6.97 32.68
CA ILE A 96 8.27 6.39 33.39
C ILE A 96 8.48 4.91 33.05
N SER A 97 7.41 4.11 33.06
CA SER A 97 7.53 2.64 32.96
C SER A 97 7.49 2.16 31.50
N SER A 98 8.59 1.53 31.06
CA SER A 98 8.68 0.86 29.77
C SER A 98 7.63 -0.25 29.63
N ASP A 99 7.37 -1.02 30.69
CA ASP A 99 6.41 -2.11 30.67
C ASP A 99 4.97 -1.62 30.53
N VAL A 100 4.63 -0.48 31.16
CA VAL A 100 3.31 0.16 30.96
C VAL A 100 3.13 0.59 29.50
N ARG A 101 4.15 1.18 28.87
CA ARG A 101 4.09 1.54 27.44
C ARG A 101 3.94 0.32 26.55
N LYS A 102 4.70 -0.74 26.80
CA LYS A 102 4.59 -2.01 26.06
C LYS A 102 3.18 -2.59 26.20
N GLY A 103 2.60 -2.57 27.39
CA GLY A 103 1.23 -3.00 27.64
C GLY A 103 0.20 -2.19 26.84
N ILE A 104 0.29 -0.85 26.88
CA ILE A 104 -0.59 0.05 26.12
C ILE A 104 -0.47 -0.25 24.61
N ARG A 105 0.75 -0.38 24.09
CA ARG A 105 0.98 -0.73 22.68
C ARG A 105 0.39 -2.09 22.32
N ALA A 106 0.55 -3.09 23.19
CA ALA A 106 -0.02 -4.41 22.95
C ALA A 106 -1.55 -4.34 22.85
N CYS A 107 -2.22 -3.57 23.70
CA CYS A 107 -3.66 -3.34 23.60
C CYS A 107 -4.04 -2.71 22.25
N HIS A 108 -3.36 -1.64 21.84
CA HIS A 108 -3.60 -1.01 20.54
C HIS A 108 -3.36 -1.94 19.35
N MET A 109 -2.33 -2.78 19.41
CA MET A 109 -2.07 -3.78 18.36
C MET A 109 -3.18 -4.82 18.27
N VAL A 110 -3.76 -5.23 19.40
CA VAL A 110 -4.90 -6.15 19.42
C VAL A 110 -6.14 -5.48 18.81
N ASP A 111 -6.45 -4.24 19.20
CA ASP A 111 -7.57 -3.49 18.64
C ASP A 111 -7.40 -3.31 17.13
N ARG A 112 -6.18 -2.95 16.69
CA ARG A 112 -5.83 -2.80 15.29
C ARG A 112 -5.97 -4.09 14.50
N THR A 113 -5.61 -5.22 15.09
CA THR A 113 -5.77 -6.54 14.44
C THR A 113 -7.24 -6.83 14.15
N GLY A 114 -8.15 -6.41 15.04
CA GLY A 114 -9.60 -6.50 14.81
C GLY A 114 -10.04 -5.70 13.58
N GLU A 115 -9.63 -4.43 13.49
CA GLU A 115 -9.92 -3.58 12.33
C GLU A 115 -9.36 -4.16 11.02
N GLU A 116 -8.14 -4.69 11.07
CA GLU A 116 -7.50 -5.31 9.90
C GLU A 116 -8.24 -6.56 9.43
N LEU A 117 -8.71 -7.40 10.35
CA LEU A 117 -9.56 -8.53 10.01
C LEU A 117 -10.88 -8.09 9.36
N ASP A 118 -11.50 -7.02 9.86
CA ASP A 118 -12.72 -6.46 9.27
C ASP A 118 -12.47 -5.90 7.86
N MET A 119 -11.34 -5.23 7.63
CA MET A 119 -10.94 -4.76 6.29
C MET A 119 -10.71 -5.94 5.34
N ILE A 120 -9.97 -6.98 5.77
CA ILE A 120 -9.75 -8.19 4.98
C ILE A 120 -11.09 -8.85 4.64
N ALA A 121 -12.03 -8.93 5.59
CA ALA A 121 -13.36 -9.47 5.36
C ALA A 121 -14.13 -8.70 4.29
N GLN A 122 -14.05 -7.38 4.31
CA GLN A 122 -14.70 -6.50 3.34
C GLN A 122 -14.08 -6.64 1.95
N GLU A 123 -12.75 -6.59 1.85
CA GLU A 123 -12.04 -6.74 0.57
C GLU A 123 -12.23 -8.13 -0.03
N LEU A 124 -12.25 -9.19 0.80
CA LEU A 124 -12.64 -10.54 0.36
C LEU A 124 -14.04 -10.53 -0.28
N GLY A 125 -15.02 -9.89 0.38
CA GLY A 125 -16.38 -9.79 -0.14
C GLY A 125 -16.45 -9.02 -1.47
N ARG A 126 -15.70 -7.93 -1.60
CA ARG A 126 -15.59 -7.15 -2.84
C ARG A 126 -14.96 -7.97 -3.97
N ALA A 127 -13.86 -8.68 -3.69
CA ALA A 127 -13.19 -9.54 -4.66
C ALA A 127 -14.10 -10.69 -5.15
N MET A 128 -14.79 -11.35 -4.21
CA MET A 128 -15.76 -12.40 -4.55
C MET A 128 -16.92 -11.86 -5.39
N THR A 129 -17.46 -10.69 -5.04
CA THR A 129 -18.56 -10.04 -5.79
C THR A 129 -18.11 -9.69 -7.20
N TRP A 130 -16.96 -9.00 -7.32
CA TRP A 130 -16.35 -8.66 -8.60
C TRP A 130 -16.18 -9.88 -9.50
N ALA A 131 -15.66 -10.98 -8.96
CA ALA A 131 -15.41 -12.17 -9.76
C ALA A 131 -16.71 -12.83 -10.26
N VAL A 132 -17.77 -12.86 -9.43
CA VAL A 132 -19.08 -13.39 -9.85
C VAL A 132 -19.75 -12.50 -10.88
N GLU A 133 -19.70 -11.18 -10.68
CA GLU A 133 -20.26 -10.21 -11.62
C GLU A 133 -19.55 -10.24 -12.97
N LEU A 134 -18.21 -10.27 -12.97
CA LEU A 134 -17.41 -10.37 -14.19
C LEU A 134 -17.71 -11.66 -14.96
N ASN A 135 -17.78 -12.80 -14.25
CA ASN A 135 -18.18 -14.07 -14.84
C ASN A 135 -19.57 -13.95 -15.51
N SER A 136 -20.53 -13.36 -14.81
CA SER A 136 -21.90 -13.19 -15.33
C SER A 136 -21.95 -12.26 -16.54
N MET A 137 -21.16 -11.18 -16.54
CA MET A 137 -21.08 -10.26 -17.67
C MET A 137 -20.48 -10.93 -18.91
N LEU A 138 -19.36 -11.63 -18.75
CA LEU A 138 -18.69 -12.34 -19.84
C LEU A 138 -19.58 -13.44 -20.43
N ASP A 139 -20.20 -14.26 -19.57
CA ASP A 139 -21.09 -15.35 -19.99
C ASP A 139 -22.34 -14.84 -20.72
N ASN A 140 -22.97 -13.78 -20.20
CA ASN A 140 -24.12 -13.15 -20.84
C ASN A 140 -23.77 -12.60 -22.23
N LEU A 141 -22.63 -11.88 -22.34
CA LEU A 141 -22.23 -11.27 -23.61
C LEU A 141 -21.82 -12.34 -24.64
N ALA A 142 -21.08 -13.37 -24.20
CA ALA A 142 -20.73 -14.52 -25.04
C ALA A 142 -21.98 -15.27 -25.54
N THR A 143 -23.00 -15.43 -24.68
CA THR A 143 -24.28 -16.07 -25.02
C THR A 143 -25.09 -15.22 -26.00
N GLN A 144 -25.16 -13.91 -25.80
CA GLN A 144 -25.83 -12.99 -26.73
C GLN A 144 -25.19 -13.02 -28.11
N LEU A 145 -23.85 -12.99 -28.19
CA LEU A 145 -23.12 -13.12 -29.46
C LEU A 145 -23.26 -14.51 -30.09
N HIS A 146 -23.36 -15.57 -29.28
CA HIS A 146 -23.57 -16.93 -29.79
C HIS A 146 -24.93 -17.09 -30.46
N ASN A 147 -25.97 -16.46 -29.91
CA ASN A 147 -27.36 -16.63 -30.36
C ASN A 147 -27.76 -15.69 -31.52
N ILE A 148 -26.82 -14.94 -32.10
CA ILE A 148 -27.10 -14.08 -33.27
C ILE A 148 -27.44 -14.96 -34.48
N PRO A 149 -28.63 -14.78 -35.10
CA PRO A 149 -28.97 -15.51 -36.31
C PRO A 149 -28.01 -15.18 -37.47
N PRO A 150 -27.65 -16.16 -38.31
CA PRO A 150 -26.81 -15.91 -39.48
C PRO A 150 -27.50 -14.91 -40.42
N GLY A 151 -26.81 -13.82 -40.75
CA GLY A 151 -27.34 -12.73 -41.60
C GLY A 151 -28.17 -11.68 -40.88
N SER A 152 -28.25 -11.72 -39.54
CA SER A 152 -28.88 -10.63 -38.77
C SER A 152 -27.97 -9.40 -38.69
N ASN A 153 -28.55 -8.21 -38.83
CA ASN A 153 -27.88 -6.93 -38.58
C ASN A 153 -27.93 -6.51 -37.09
N THR A 154 -28.22 -7.43 -36.18
CA THR A 154 -28.30 -7.14 -34.74
C THR A 154 -26.92 -6.75 -34.20
N ILE A 155 -26.81 -5.55 -33.68
CA ILE A 155 -25.59 -5.06 -33.02
C ILE A 155 -25.72 -5.36 -31.53
N VAL A 156 -25.02 -6.40 -31.06
CA VAL A 156 -24.96 -6.75 -29.62
C VAL A 156 -24.02 -5.80 -28.88
N THR A 157 -22.91 -5.42 -29.52
CA THR A 157 -21.93 -4.49 -28.95
C THR A 157 -21.50 -3.48 -30.02
N PRO A 158 -21.50 -2.17 -29.72
CA PRO A 158 -21.07 -1.13 -30.66
C PRO A 158 -19.53 -1.06 -30.83
N THR A 159 -18.78 -1.90 -30.11
CA THR A 159 -17.32 -1.91 -30.15
C THR A 159 -16.80 -2.37 -31.51
N GLN A 160 -16.12 -1.47 -32.22
CA GLN A 160 -15.45 -1.79 -33.47
C GLN A 160 -14.09 -2.46 -33.19
N VAL A 161 -13.85 -3.63 -33.80
CA VAL A 161 -12.58 -4.34 -33.70
C VAL A 161 -11.68 -3.91 -34.85
N GLY A 162 -10.89 -2.85 -34.62
CA GLY A 162 -9.97 -2.32 -35.63
C GLY A 162 -10.70 -1.89 -36.91
N THR A 163 -10.30 -2.43 -38.05
CA THR A 163 -10.89 -2.15 -39.37
C THR A 163 -11.91 -3.19 -39.82
N LEU A 164 -12.26 -4.16 -38.96
CA LEU A 164 -13.21 -5.22 -39.29
C LEU A 164 -14.62 -4.66 -39.44
N ASP A 165 -15.39 -5.27 -40.36
CA ASP A 165 -16.82 -5.04 -40.43
C ASP A 165 -17.53 -5.60 -39.19
N GLN A 166 -18.76 -5.15 -38.95
CA GLN A 166 -19.50 -5.47 -37.74
C GLN A 166 -19.70 -6.98 -37.52
N GLN A 167 -19.94 -7.75 -38.60
CA GLN A 167 -20.19 -9.19 -38.50
C GLN A 167 -18.89 -9.93 -38.15
N THR A 168 -17.81 -9.63 -38.87
CA THR A 168 -16.48 -10.21 -38.59
C THR A 168 -15.97 -9.80 -37.20
N GLY A 169 -16.16 -8.53 -36.82
CA GLY A 169 -15.78 -8.02 -35.50
C GLY A 169 -16.52 -8.71 -34.35
N GLN A 170 -17.82 -8.96 -34.48
CA GLN A 170 -18.60 -9.73 -33.49
C GLN A 170 -18.12 -11.17 -33.37
N GLN A 171 -17.73 -11.81 -34.48
CA GLN A 171 -17.18 -13.17 -34.45
C GLN A 171 -15.83 -13.23 -33.73
N VAL A 172 -14.96 -12.24 -33.94
CA VAL A 172 -13.67 -12.14 -33.22
C VAL A 172 -13.90 -11.86 -31.74
N LEU A 173 -14.79 -10.93 -31.39
CA LEU A 173 -15.15 -10.65 -29.99
C LEU A 173 -15.69 -11.88 -29.29
N LYS A 174 -16.52 -12.69 -29.97
CA LYS A 174 -17.02 -13.95 -29.41
C LYS A 174 -15.87 -14.87 -28.98
N PHE A 175 -14.87 -15.08 -29.83
CA PHE A 175 -13.71 -15.92 -29.48
C PHE A 175 -12.93 -15.35 -28.31
N GLU A 176 -12.65 -14.03 -28.33
CA GLU A 176 -11.95 -13.35 -27.25
C GLU A 176 -12.68 -13.50 -25.91
N LEU A 177 -14.01 -13.34 -25.89
CA LEU A 177 -14.80 -13.49 -24.67
C LEU A 177 -14.75 -14.90 -24.09
N TYR A 178 -14.73 -15.94 -24.93
CA TYR A 178 -14.57 -17.30 -24.44
C TYR A 178 -13.16 -17.55 -23.87
N ILE A 179 -12.13 -16.93 -24.44
CA ILE A 179 -10.76 -16.97 -23.88
C ILE A 179 -10.74 -16.27 -22.53
N GLN A 180 -11.22 -15.04 -22.45
CA GLN A 180 -11.31 -14.26 -21.20
C GLN A 180 -12.15 -14.98 -20.14
N LEU A 181 -13.25 -15.62 -20.53
CA LEU A 181 -14.08 -16.40 -19.62
C LEU A 181 -13.32 -17.63 -19.08
N ALA A 182 -12.55 -18.32 -19.93
CA ALA A 182 -11.74 -19.46 -19.52
C ALA A 182 -10.61 -19.05 -18.55
N GLU A 183 -9.87 -17.98 -18.87
CA GLU A 183 -8.84 -17.40 -17.99
C GLU A 183 -9.44 -16.96 -16.65
N HIS A 184 -10.59 -16.30 -16.68
CA HIS A 184 -11.29 -15.88 -15.47
C HIS A 184 -11.76 -17.08 -14.63
N HIS A 185 -12.26 -18.16 -15.27
CA HIS A 185 -12.61 -19.39 -14.56
C HIS A 185 -11.40 -20.05 -13.91
N GLU A 186 -10.24 -20.05 -14.57
CA GLU A 186 -9.00 -20.57 -14.00
C GLU A 186 -8.57 -19.77 -12.77
N LEU A 187 -8.61 -18.43 -12.85
CA LEU A 187 -8.37 -17.56 -11.70
C LEU A 187 -9.34 -17.83 -10.55
N MET A 188 -10.64 -17.96 -10.84
CA MET A 188 -11.64 -18.27 -9.82
C MET A 188 -11.40 -19.64 -9.16
N ARG A 189 -10.92 -20.63 -9.92
CA ARG A 189 -10.57 -21.95 -9.39
C ARG A 189 -9.31 -21.90 -8.53
N SER A 190 -8.28 -21.17 -8.95
CA SER A 190 -7.03 -21.08 -8.19
C SER A 190 -7.25 -20.38 -6.84
N TRP A 191 -8.13 -19.38 -6.78
CA TRP A 191 -8.48 -18.68 -5.55
C TRP A 191 -9.44 -19.45 -4.63
N ALA A 192 -10.08 -20.52 -5.12
CA ALA A 192 -11.20 -21.15 -4.41
C ALA A 192 -10.84 -21.61 -2.99
N SER A 193 -9.67 -22.22 -2.81
CA SER A 193 -9.22 -22.74 -1.51
C SER A 193 -8.90 -21.61 -0.52
N ASP A 194 -8.22 -20.56 -0.99
CA ASP A 194 -7.84 -19.42 -0.16
C ASP A 194 -9.06 -18.59 0.25
N VAL A 195 -10.01 -18.41 -0.67
CA VAL A 195 -11.29 -17.75 -0.38
C VAL A 195 -12.10 -18.56 0.64
N GLU A 196 -12.15 -19.88 0.52
CA GLU A 196 -12.84 -20.75 1.49
C GLU A 196 -12.19 -20.65 2.88
N TRP A 197 -10.87 -20.68 2.94
CA TRP A 197 -10.12 -20.49 4.18
C TRP A 197 -10.39 -19.11 4.79
N LEU A 198 -10.20 -18.02 4.04
CA LEU A 198 -10.43 -16.66 4.52
C LEU A 198 -11.89 -16.44 4.94
N TRP A 199 -12.85 -16.98 4.20
CA TRP A 199 -14.27 -16.90 4.53
C TRP A 199 -14.57 -17.52 5.89
N SER A 200 -13.98 -18.70 6.18
CA SER A 200 -14.14 -19.39 7.46
C SER A 200 -13.57 -18.61 8.66
N LYS A 201 -12.61 -17.71 8.43
CA LYS A 201 -11.96 -16.89 9.46
C LYS A 201 -12.63 -15.55 9.68
N THR A 202 -13.26 -15.01 8.64
CA THR A 202 -13.76 -13.62 8.63
C THR A 202 -15.27 -13.50 8.72
N ARG A 203 -16.03 -14.58 8.46
CA ARG A 203 -17.51 -14.53 8.43
C ARG A 203 -18.13 -15.41 9.50
N VAL A 204 -19.32 -15.00 9.94
CA VAL A 204 -20.13 -15.77 10.89
C VAL A 204 -20.67 -17.03 10.22
N ALA A 205 -20.75 -18.13 10.98
CA ALA A 205 -21.33 -19.38 10.51
C ALA A 205 -22.74 -19.16 9.95
N GLY A 206 -23.01 -19.71 8.77
CA GLY A 206 -24.29 -19.53 8.05
C GLY A 206 -24.33 -18.35 7.06
N SER A 207 -23.27 -17.54 6.98
CA SER A 207 -23.15 -16.53 5.92
C SER A 207 -23.09 -17.20 4.54
N SER A 208 -23.76 -16.62 3.54
CA SER A 208 -23.79 -17.12 2.15
C SER A 208 -23.23 -16.09 1.17
N HIS A 209 -22.66 -16.58 0.06
CA HIS A 209 -22.24 -15.74 -1.06
C HIS A 209 -22.40 -16.51 -2.38
N THR A 210 -22.81 -15.82 -3.44
CA THR A 210 -23.05 -16.40 -4.78
C THR A 210 -21.80 -17.05 -5.38
N TRP A 211 -20.61 -16.56 -5.00
CA TRP A 211 -19.30 -17.15 -5.32
C TRP A 211 -19.26 -18.67 -5.16
N PHE A 212 -19.76 -19.20 -4.04
CA PHE A 212 -19.68 -20.64 -3.75
C PHE A 212 -20.51 -21.47 -4.74
N GLU A 213 -21.66 -20.93 -5.17
CA GLU A 213 -22.47 -21.55 -6.22
C GLU A 213 -21.76 -21.48 -7.57
N THR A 214 -21.21 -20.30 -7.93
CA THR A 214 -20.50 -20.10 -9.19
C THR A 214 -19.29 -21.02 -9.31
N VAL A 215 -18.40 -21.03 -8.31
CA VAL A 215 -17.21 -21.90 -8.29
C VAL A 215 -17.59 -23.37 -8.19
N GLY A 216 -18.65 -23.71 -7.46
CA GLY A 216 -19.18 -25.08 -7.41
C GLY A 216 -19.54 -25.61 -8.80
N ARG A 217 -20.18 -24.78 -9.64
CA ARG A 217 -20.47 -25.12 -11.05
C ARG A 217 -19.20 -25.29 -11.88
N LEU A 218 -18.18 -24.45 -11.64
CA LEU A 218 -16.89 -24.54 -12.35
C LEU A 218 -16.11 -25.83 -12.02
N LYS A 219 -16.22 -26.34 -10.78
CA LYS A 219 -15.59 -27.61 -10.36
C LYS A 219 -16.21 -28.85 -11.01
N ILE A 220 -17.51 -28.80 -11.34
CA ILE A 220 -18.21 -29.93 -11.99
C ILE A 220 -17.81 -30.08 -13.46
N ASN A 221 -17.37 -28.99 -14.11
CA ASN A 221 -17.12 -28.93 -15.54
C ASN A 221 -15.65 -29.20 -15.93
N THR A 222 -14.82 -29.81 -15.08
CA THR A 222 -13.39 -29.98 -15.35
C THR A 222 -12.92 -31.41 -15.11
N ASP A 223 -12.64 -32.14 -16.21
CA ASP A 223 -11.70 -33.26 -16.21
C ASP A 223 -10.28 -32.70 -16.04
N PRO A 224 -9.42 -33.32 -15.20
CA PRO A 224 -8.17 -32.70 -14.78
C PRO A 224 -7.08 -32.85 -15.85
N THR A 225 -6.63 -31.74 -16.43
CA THR A 225 -5.31 -31.67 -17.08
C THR A 225 -4.51 -30.58 -16.41
N THR A 226 -3.62 -30.98 -15.51
CA THR A 226 -2.60 -30.13 -14.87
C THR A 226 -1.48 -29.82 -15.86
N VAL A 227 -1.21 -28.54 -16.10
CA VAL A 227 0.04 -28.05 -16.70
C VAL A 227 0.79 -27.29 -15.62
N LEU A 228 2.02 -27.73 -15.33
CA LEU A 228 2.97 -27.07 -14.44
C LEU A 228 3.71 -26.00 -15.25
N ASP A 229 3.69 -24.76 -14.77
CA ASP A 229 4.51 -23.66 -15.30
C ASP A 229 5.80 -23.53 -14.44
N PRO A 230 6.98 -23.28 -15.04
CA PRO A 230 8.24 -23.23 -14.30
C PRO A 230 8.53 -21.84 -13.69
N GLU A 231 9.28 -21.83 -12.60
CA GLU A 231 9.69 -20.64 -11.84
C GLU A 231 10.54 -19.63 -12.66
N PRO A 232 10.42 -18.31 -12.37
CA PRO A 232 11.23 -17.29 -13.01
C PRO A 232 12.63 -17.20 -12.37
N VAL A 233 13.66 -17.10 -13.23
CA VAL A 233 15.06 -16.89 -12.83
C VAL A 233 15.31 -15.40 -12.55
N PRO A 234 15.94 -15.03 -11.41
CA PRO A 234 16.30 -13.64 -11.13
C PRO A 234 17.71 -13.32 -11.62
N GLY A 235 17.92 -12.07 -12.06
CA GLY A 235 19.27 -11.51 -12.15
C GLY A 235 19.53 -10.73 -13.44
N SER A 236 19.13 -9.46 -13.47
CA SER A 236 19.74 -8.43 -14.32
C SER A 236 19.31 -7.02 -13.90
N ASP A 237 18.10 -6.85 -13.36
CA ASP A 237 17.48 -5.52 -13.21
C ASP A 237 17.75 -4.80 -11.88
N GLU A 238 18.16 -5.52 -10.82
CA GLU A 238 18.36 -4.91 -9.48
C GLU A 238 19.51 -3.89 -9.45
N MET A 239 20.53 -4.08 -10.30
CA MET A 239 21.72 -3.23 -10.31
C MET A 239 21.49 -1.88 -11.01
N ASP A 240 20.53 -1.81 -11.94
CA ASP A 240 20.19 -0.58 -12.67
C ASP A 240 19.24 0.31 -11.87
N GLU A 241 18.31 -0.29 -11.12
CA GLU A 241 17.38 0.46 -10.26
C GLU A 241 18.08 1.08 -9.03
N THR A 242 19.08 0.40 -8.46
CA THR A 242 19.84 0.94 -7.30
C THR A 242 20.70 2.15 -7.67
N LEU A 243 21.20 2.21 -8.91
CA LEU A 243 21.92 3.37 -9.44
C LEU A 243 20.98 4.55 -9.73
N GLN A 244 19.81 4.28 -10.28
CA GLN A 244 18.81 5.31 -10.57
C GLN A 244 18.25 5.92 -9.29
N GLU A 245 18.00 5.11 -8.25
CA GLU A 245 17.55 5.58 -6.94
C GLU A 245 18.58 6.48 -6.24
N ARG A 246 19.88 6.17 -6.37
CA ARG A 246 20.95 6.98 -5.78
C ARG A 246 21.02 8.37 -6.41
N ALA A 247 20.89 8.44 -7.74
CA ALA A 247 20.85 9.70 -8.48
C ALA A 247 19.64 10.57 -8.10
N PHE A 248 18.47 9.98 -7.86
CA PHE A 248 17.27 10.76 -7.46
C PHE A 248 17.31 11.28 -6.01
N LEU A 249 18.03 10.61 -5.10
CA LEU A 249 18.12 10.98 -3.68
C LEU A 249 19.30 11.92 -3.35
N GLU A 250 20.35 11.94 -4.18
CA GLU A 250 21.49 12.87 -4.07
C GLU A 250 21.09 14.32 -4.43
N ASP A 251 20.15 14.52 -5.36
CA ASP A 251 19.60 15.84 -5.75
C ASP A 251 18.66 16.50 -4.69
N ALA A 252 18.65 16.01 -3.45
CA ALA A 252 17.80 16.49 -2.36
C ALA A 252 18.59 17.02 -1.15
N GLU A 253 19.91 17.16 -1.30
CA GLU A 253 20.83 17.51 -0.21
C GLU A 253 20.74 18.99 0.22
N ASP A 254 20.20 19.88 -0.63
CA ASP A 254 20.09 21.32 -0.32
C ASP A 254 18.76 21.77 0.32
N GLY A 255 17.73 20.91 0.32
CA GLY A 255 16.42 21.23 0.90
C GLY A 255 15.64 22.37 0.23
N GLU A 256 16.02 22.82 -0.97
CA GLU A 256 15.52 24.08 -1.56
C GLU A 256 14.18 23.94 -2.32
N LEU A 257 13.61 22.74 -2.43
CA LEU A 257 12.54 22.44 -3.40
C LEU A 257 11.14 22.11 -2.83
N ALA A 258 10.87 22.39 -1.55
CA ALA A 258 9.54 22.14 -0.97
C ALA A 258 8.75 23.45 -0.74
N ASP A 259 7.61 23.58 -1.42
CA ASP A 259 6.62 24.67 -1.24
C ASP A 259 6.31 24.90 0.26
N ASP A 260 6.43 26.15 0.70
CA ASP A 260 6.38 26.56 2.11
C ASP A 260 5.03 26.27 2.78
N ASN A 261 3.97 26.14 1.97
CA ASN A 261 2.63 25.78 2.46
C ASN A 261 2.59 24.43 3.21
N ASN A 262 3.39 23.45 2.79
CA ASN A 262 3.39 22.12 3.41
C ASN A 262 4.13 22.11 4.76
N VAL A 263 5.01 23.09 4.98
CA VAL A 263 5.74 23.26 6.24
C VAL A 263 4.99 24.16 7.20
N ASN A 264 4.26 25.16 6.73
CA ASN A 264 3.34 25.91 7.57
C ASN A 264 2.20 25.03 8.10
N ALA A 265 1.61 24.13 7.30
CA ALA A 265 0.56 23.23 7.80
C ALA A 265 1.02 22.28 8.93
N MET A 266 2.32 21.96 9.03
CA MET A 266 2.89 21.17 10.13
C MET A 266 3.37 22.01 11.32
N LEU A 267 3.50 23.32 11.16
CA LEU A 267 3.99 24.27 12.18
C LEU A 267 2.91 25.23 12.70
N GLU A 268 1.80 25.43 11.96
CA GLU A 268 0.76 26.43 12.25
C GLU A 268 -0.11 26.07 13.45
N ASN A 269 0.03 24.87 14.01
CA ASN A 269 -0.59 24.53 15.30
C ASN A 269 0.26 24.97 16.52
N GLU A 270 1.38 25.67 16.34
CA GLU A 270 2.18 26.22 17.45
C GLU A 270 1.61 27.54 18.02
N ASN A 271 0.63 28.21 17.37
CA ASN A 271 0.14 29.53 17.82
C ASN A 271 -1.23 29.52 18.54
N GLU A 272 -1.83 28.35 18.76
CA GLU A 272 -3.04 28.19 19.59
C GLU A 272 -2.77 27.13 20.66
N GLY A 273 -2.34 27.55 21.85
CA GLY A 273 -2.42 26.70 23.05
C GLY A 273 -1.18 26.60 23.91
N TRP A 274 -0.56 27.72 24.28
CA TRP A 274 0.15 27.82 25.56
C TRP A 274 -0.12 29.20 26.17
N GLU A 275 -1.39 29.49 26.48
CA GLU A 275 -1.68 30.45 27.54
C GLU A 275 -1.19 29.82 28.85
N THR A 276 -0.07 30.33 29.35
CA THR A 276 0.35 30.12 30.73
C THR A 276 -0.67 30.78 31.64
N ASP A 277 -1.32 30.01 32.51
CA ASP A 277 -2.07 30.58 33.64
C ASP A 277 -1.13 31.46 34.48
N PRO A 278 -1.48 32.74 34.74
CA PRO A 278 -0.73 33.56 35.67
C PRO A 278 -0.98 33.12 37.12
N GLU A 279 0.06 33.26 37.95
CA GLU A 279 0.20 32.86 39.36
C GLU A 279 -1.04 32.94 40.27
#